data_AF-A0A2A2TCE5-F1
#
_entry.id   AF-A0A2A2TCE5-F1
#
_cell.length_a   1.000
_cell.length_b   1.000
_cell.length_c   1.000
_cell.angle_alpha   90.00
_cell.angle_beta   90.00
_cell.angle_gamma   90.00
#
_symmetry.space_group_name_H-M   'P 1'
#
loop_
_entity.id
_entity.type
_entity.pdbx_description
1 polymer ?
#
loop_
_entity_poly.entity_id
_entity_poly.type
_entity_poly.pdbx_seq_one_letter_code
_entity_poly.pdbx_strand_id
1 'polypeptide(L)'
;MTEEERWAYLVALDEELLKGGVILSEWCSFIVREDDIAFASGAYLASILTSVSGIETYLRSEYGEKSRERLIDLIEKASLDPELAKDLHTLRQYRNRWVHVDDPRDDECLLEGSEGKEGELEKMAFFAARALRRTIYENPWI
;
A
#
# COMPACT_ATOMS: atom_id res chain seq x y z
N MET A 1 17.66 2.83 -7.81
CA MET A 1 17.19 1.69 -8.62
C MET A 1 16.62 2.18 -9.93
N THR A 2 16.72 1.40 -11.01
CA THR A 2 16.04 1.68 -12.29
C THR A 2 14.58 1.25 -12.24
N GLU A 3 13.78 1.68 -13.22
CA GLU A 3 12.39 1.24 -13.37
C GLU A 3 12.29 -0.27 -13.56
N GLU A 4 13.19 -0.88 -14.32
CA GLU A 4 13.23 -2.34 -14.52
C GLU A 4 13.52 -3.09 -13.21
N GLU A 5 14.44 -2.58 -12.38
CA GLU A 5 14.75 -3.18 -11.08
C GLU A 5 13.54 -3.12 -10.12
N ARG A 6 12.77 -2.02 -10.15
CA ARG A 6 11.54 -1.90 -9.37
C ARG A 6 10.44 -2.82 -9.89
N TRP A 7 10.29 -2.96 -11.21
CA TRP A 7 9.33 -3.92 -11.78
C TRP A 7 9.70 -5.36 -11.41
N ALA A 8 10.98 -5.72 -11.51
CA ALA A 8 11.48 -7.03 -11.11
C ALA A 8 11.23 -7.32 -9.62
N TYR A 9 11.30 -6.29 -8.76
CA TYR A 9 10.93 -6.43 -7.36
C TYR A 9 9.45 -6.80 -7.17
N LEU A 10 8.53 -6.16 -7.90
CA LEU A 10 7.10 -6.51 -7.85
C LEU A 10 6.85 -7.95 -8.31
N VAL A 11 7.48 -8.35 -9.41
CA VAL A 11 7.38 -9.73 -9.92
C VAL A 11 7.90 -10.73 -8.90
N ALA A 12 9.03 -10.45 -8.25
CA ALA A 12 9.59 -11.32 -7.22
C ALA A 12 8.67 -11.44 -6.00
N LEU A 13 7.97 -10.37 -5.61
CA LEU A 13 6.94 -10.43 -4.56
C LEU A 13 5.77 -11.31 -4.97
N ASP A 14 5.32 -11.22 -6.21
CA ASP A 14 4.22 -12.06 -6.71
C ASP A 14 4.64 -13.54 -6.71
N GLU A 15 5.84 -13.88 -7.20
CA GLU A 15 6.37 -15.24 -7.15
C GLU A 15 6.54 -15.79 -5.72
N GLU A 16 6.91 -14.93 -4.77
CA GLU A 16 7.08 -15.30 -3.35
C GLU A 16 5.74 -15.55 -2.65
N LEU A 17 4.76 -14.66 -2.87
CA LEU A 17 3.57 -14.55 -2.03
C LEU A 17 2.33 -15.23 -2.67
N LEU A 18 2.23 -15.28 -4.00
CA LEU A 18 1.13 -15.94 -4.69
C LEU A 18 1.37 -17.46 -4.76
N LYS A 19 0.82 -18.18 -3.78
CA LYS A 19 0.98 -19.65 -3.66
C LYS A 19 -0.03 -20.47 -4.49
N GLY A 20 -0.92 -19.80 -5.22
CA GLY A 20 -2.04 -20.42 -5.92
C GLY A 20 -2.77 -19.40 -6.80
N GLY A 21 -4.08 -19.29 -6.61
CA GLY A 21 -4.91 -18.28 -7.26
C GLY A 21 -5.30 -17.17 -6.28
N VAL A 22 -5.74 -16.04 -6.82
CA VAL A 22 -6.39 -14.98 -6.05
C VAL A 22 -7.63 -14.52 -6.83
N ILE A 23 -8.71 -14.23 -6.10
CA ILE A 23 -9.85 -13.50 -6.67
C ILE A 23 -9.81 -12.09 -6.11
N LEU A 24 -9.78 -11.12 -7.01
CA LEU A 24 -9.85 -9.71 -6.67
C LEU A 24 -11.08 -9.12 -7.34
N SER A 25 -11.70 -8.15 -6.67
CA SER A 25 -12.68 -7.29 -7.35
C SER A 25 -11.98 -6.48 -8.44
N GLU A 26 -12.67 -6.22 -9.55
CA GLU A 26 -12.12 -5.41 -10.66
C GLU A 26 -11.62 -4.03 -10.21
N TRP A 27 -12.28 -3.44 -9.22
CA TRP A 27 -11.83 -2.19 -8.60
C TRP A 27 -10.48 -2.34 -7.90
N CYS A 28 -10.28 -3.43 -7.15
CA CYS A 28 -9.01 -3.73 -6.51
C CYS A 28 -7.92 -3.96 -7.56
N SER A 29 -8.17 -4.81 -8.57
CA SER A 29 -7.22 -5.07 -9.65
C SER A 29 -6.80 -3.81 -10.40
N PHE A 30 -7.74 -2.91 -10.68
CA PHE A 30 -7.44 -1.64 -11.32
C PHE A 30 -6.53 -0.77 -10.44
N ILE A 31 -6.82 -0.63 -9.14
CA ILE A 31 -6.01 0.18 -8.22
C ILE A 31 -4.61 -0.42 -8.02
N VAL A 32 -4.49 -1.75 -7.90
CA VAL A 32 -3.19 -2.44 -7.80
C VAL A 32 -2.34 -2.16 -9.03
N ARG A 33 -2.93 -2.19 -10.24
CA ARG A 33 -2.19 -1.83 -11.45
C ARG A 33 -1.65 -0.40 -11.43
N GLU A 34 -2.46 0.57 -10.97
CA GLU A 34 -2.01 1.97 -10.87
C GLU A 34 -0.92 2.13 -9.79
N ASP A 35 -1.00 1.39 -8.68
CA ASP A 35 0.05 1.33 -7.67
C ASP A 35 1.37 0.84 -8.25
N ASP A 36 1.33 -0.24 -9.04
CA ASP A 36 2.51 -0.85 -9.66
C ASP A 36 3.20 0.09 -10.62
N ILE A 37 2.42 0.77 -11.46
CA ILE A 37 2.93 1.79 -12.38
C ILE A 37 3.59 2.92 -11.57
N ALA A 38 2.93 3.44 -10.55
CA ALA A 38 3.48 4.50 -9.72
C ALA A 38 4.78 4.08 -9.01
N PHE A 39 4.82 2.86 -8.46
CA PHE A 39 5.99 2.31 -7.81
C PHE A 39 7.16 2.16 -8.78
N ALA A 40 6.92 1.55 -9.94
CA ALA A 40 7.93 1.27 -10.94
C ALA A 40 8.53 2.55 -11.53
N SER A 41 7.70 3.55 -11.80
CA SER A 41 8.16 4.86 -12.27
C SER A 41 8.87 5.69 -11.19
N GLY A 42 8.97 5.21 -9.94
CA GLY A 42 9.63 5.90 -8.84
C GLY A 42 8.79 7.00 -8.20
N ALA A 43 7.48 7.06 -8.49
CA ALA A 43 6.56 8.01 -7.88
C ALA A 43 6.15 7.51 -6.47
N TYR A 44 7.11 7.45 -5.55
CA TYR A 44 6.99 6.74 -4.27
C TYR A 44 5.81 7.20 -3.41
N LEU A 45 5.58 8.50 -3.26
CA LEU A 45 4.41 8.99 -2.51
C LEU A 45 3.10 8.56 -3.16
N ALA A 46 2.99 8.63 -4.49
CA ALA A 46 1.79 8.21 -5.22
C ALA A 46 1.55 6.70 -5.05
N SER A 47 2.61 5.89 -5.12
CA SER A 47 2.54 4.45 -4.82
C SER A 47 2.05 4.22 -3.38
N ILE A 48 2.66 4.84 -2.36
CA ILE A 48 2.22 4.65 -0.97
C ILE A 48 0.71 4.96 -0.79
N LEU A 49 0.22 6.05 -1.36
CA LEU A 49 -1.20 6.42 -1.27
C LEU A 49 -2.11 5.44 -2.03
N THR A 50 -1.66 4.96 -3.20
CA THR A 50 -2.42 4.03 -4.04
C THR A 50 -2.41 2.62 -3.43
N SER A 51 -1.28 2.14 -2.91
CA SER A 51 -1.15 0.93 -2.09
C SER A 51 -2.17 0.89 -0.96
N VAL A 52 -2.26 1.95 -0.15
CA VAL A 52 -3.23 2.02 0.96
C VAL A 52 -4.67 1.98 0.44
N SER A 53 -4.93 2.61 -0.71
CA SER A 53 -6.25 2.57 -1.36
C SER A 53 -6.59 1.17 -1.89
N GLY A 54 -5.61 0.44 -2.42
CA GLY A 54 -5.74 -0.94 -2.88
C GLY A 54 -6.03 -1.89 -1.73
N ILE A 55 -5.27 -1.77 -0.63
CA ILE A 55 -5.50 -2.48 0.65
C ILE A 55 -6.93 -2.22 1.16
N GLU A 56 -7.33 -0.95 1.25
CA GLU A 56 -8.66 -0.59 1.73
C GLU A 56 -9.77 -1.16 0.83
N THR A 57 -9.56 -1.16 -0.48
CA THR A 57 -10.53 -1.70 -1.44
C THR A 57 -10.65 -3.21 -1.33
N TYR A 58 -9.53 -3.94 -1.19
CA TYR A 58 -9.53 -5.39 -0.95
C TYR A 58 -10.23 -5.74 0.36
N LEU A 59 -9.81 -5.13 1.48
CA LEU A 59 -10.41 -5.44 2.78
C LEU A 59 -11.91 -5.14 2.81
N ARG A 60 -12.34 -4.12 2.08
CA ARG A 60 -13.76 -3.79 1.95
C ARG A 60 -14.52 -4.79 1.08
N SER A 61 -13.91 -5.36 0.03
CA SER A 61 -14.58 -6.39 -0.77
C SER A 61 -14.73 -7.69 0.00
N GLU A 62 -13.71 -8.08 0.76
CA GLU A 62 -13.69 -9.37 1.47
C GLU A 62 -14.38 -9.33 2.84
N TYR A 63 -14.22 -8.23 3.59
CA TYR A 63 -14.61 -8.14 5.00
C TYR A 63 -15.60 -7.00 5.29
N GLY A 64 -15.99 -6.22 4.27
CA GLY A 64 -16.92 -5.11 4.42
C GLY A 64 -18.37 -5.58 4.56
N GLU A 65 -19.09 -4.99 5.51
CA GLU A 65 -20.51 -5.25 5.76
C GLU A 65 -21.39 -4.03 5.46
N LYS A 66 -20.81 -2.83 5.56
CA LYS A 66 -21.54 -1.56 5.45
C LYS A 66 -20.90 -0.65 4.41
N SER A 67 -21.71 0.23 3.83
CA SER A 67 -21.16 1.32 3.03
C SER A 67 -20.41 2.31 3.95
N ARG A 68 -19.12 2.54 3.64
CA ARG A 68 -18.21 3.50 4.30
C ARG A 68 -17.65 3.12 5.67
N GLU A 69 -17.05 1.94 5.78
CA GLU A 69 -16.22 1.58 6.94
C GLU A 69 -14.84 2.24 6.86
N ARG A 70 -14.24 2.56 8.02
CA ARG A 70 -12.90 3.16 8.07
C ARG A 70 -11.85 2.05 7.93
N LEU A 71 -10.70 2.37 7.34
CA LEU A 71 -9.60 1.40 7.18
C LEU A 71 -9.18 0.72 8.50
N ILE A 72 -9.16 1.45 9.62
CA ILE A 72 -8.89 0.84 10.93
C ILE A 72 -9.90 -0.25 11.28
N ASP A 73 -11.19 -0.01 11.06
CA ASP A 73 -12.24 -0.97 11.40
C ASP A 73 -12.15 -2.21 10.49
N LEU A 74 -11.78 -2.02 9.22
CA LEU A 74 -11.55 -3.10 8.27
C LEU A 74 -10.35 -3.99 8.65
N ILE A 75 -9.23 -3.39 9.07
CA ILE A 75 -8.03 -4.14 9.50
C ILE A 75 -8.35 -5.01 10.71
N GLU A 76 -9.04 -4.46 11.72
CA GLU A 76 -9.38 -5.21 12.94
C GLU A 76 -10.37 -6.35 12.68
N LYS A 77 -11.25 -6.20 11.68
CA LYS A 77 -12.22 -7.23 11.30
C LYS A 77 -11.61 -8.39 10.53
N ALA A 78 -10.64 -8.10 9.66
CA ALA A 78 -10.08 -9.05 8.72
C ALA A 78 -9.29 -10.21 9.36
N SER A 79 -9.07 -10.20 10.69
CA SER A 79 -8.39 -11.28 11.42
C SER A 79 -7.06 -11.72 10.78
N LEU A 80 -6.34 -10.74 10.21
CA LEU A 80 -5.10 -10.95 9.47
C LEU A 80 -3.99 -11.48 10.37
N ASP A 81 -2.94 -11.99 9.75
CA ASP A 81 -1.66 -12.23 10.43
C ASP A 81 -1.26 -10.99 11.28
N PRO A 82 -0.91 -11.16 12.58
CA PRO A 82 -0.65 -10.03 13.46
C PRO A 82 0.48 -9.09 12.99
N GLU A 83 1.49 -9.62 12.30
CA GLU A 83 2.54 -8.79 11.73
C GLU A 83 2.01 -7.97 10.55
N LEU A 84 1.21 -8.58 9.66
CA LEU A 84 0.55 -7.86 8.57
C LEU A 84 -0.38 -6.76 9.12
N ALA A 85 -1.22 -7.07 10.12
CA ALA A 85 -2.12 -6.07 10.72
C ALA A 85 -1.34 -4.87 11.28
N LYS A 86 -0.21 -5.11 11.95
CA LYS A 86 0.71 -4.07 12.43
C LYS A 86 1.27 -3.24 11.27
N ASP A 87 1.72 -3.89 10.21
CA ASP A 87 2.26 -3.21 9.02
C ASP A 87 1.21 -2.29 8.37
N LEU A 88 -0.04 -2.76 8.27
CA LEU A 88 -1.16 -1.97 7.74
C LEU A 88 -1.48 -0.74 8.61
N HIS A 89 -1.39 -0.86 9.94
CA HIS A 89 -1.51 0.29 10.84
C HIS A 89 -0.38 1.30 10.65
N THR A 90 0.86 0.82 10.45
CA THR A 90 2.00 1.69 10.13
C THR A 90 1.77 2.46 8.83
N LEU A 91 1.32 1.79 7.77
CA LEU A 91 0.98 2.45 6.50
C LEU A 91 -0.15 3.48 6.66
N ARG A 92 -1.21 3.13 7.39
CA ARG A 92 -2.33 4.03 7.65
C ARG A 92 -1.84 5.31 8.35
N GLN A 93 -1.03 5.18 9.39
CA GLN A 93 -0.45 6.32 10.11
C GLN A 93 0.49 7.13 9.23
N TYR A 94 1.30 6.46 8.40
CA TYR A 94 2.20 7.12 7.46
C TYR A 94 1.43 7.95 6.43
N ARG A 95 0.43 7.35 5.77
CA ARG A 95 -0.46 8.04 4.82
C ARG A 95 -1.09 9.27 5.45
N ASN A 96 -1.55 9.16 6.70
CA ASN A 96 -2.22 10.26 7.38
C ASN A 96 -1.33 11.49 7.53
N ARG A 97 -0.01 11.33 7.68
CA ARG A 97 0.94 12.48 7.71
C ARG A 97 0.94 13.28 6.40
N TRP A 98 0.71 12.61 5.27
CA TRP A 98 0.71 13.24 3.95
C TRP A 98 -0.67 13.77 3.53
N VAL A 99 -1.74 13.19 4.06
CA VAL A 99 -3.12 13.55 3.70
C VAL A 99 -3.76 14.52 4.71
N HIS A 100 -3.32 14.49 5.96
CA HIS A 100 -3.83 15.34 7.05
C HIS A 100 -2.70 16.23 7.59
N VAL A 101 -2.17 17.10 6.73
CA VAL A 101 -1.18 18.10 7.12
C VAL A 101 -1.88 19.19 7.94
N ASP A 102 -1.38 19.45 9.16
CA ASP A 102 -2.00 20.39 10.11
C ASP A 102 -2.00 21.84 9.60
N ASP A 103 -0.88 22.30 9.01
CA ASP A 103 -0.81 23.57 8.28
C ASP A 103 -0.19 23.37 6.89
N PRO A 104 -1.00 23.31 5.81
CA PRO A 104 -0.51 23.18 4.45
C PRO A 104 0.35 24.35 3.94
N ARG A 105 0.46 25.45 4.70
CA ARG A 105 1.29 26.61 4.36
C ARG A 105 2.68 26.55 5.00
N ASP A 106 2.88 25.63 5.94
CA ASP A 106 4.19 25.34 6.52
C ASP A 106 4.94 24.38 5.60
N ASP A 107 5.64 24.96 4.63
CA ASP A 107 6.39 24.25 3.59
C ASP A 107 7.84 24.00 3.96
N GLU A 108 8.32 24.53 5.10
CA GLU A 108 9.70 24.35 5.60
C GLU A 108 10.08 22.88 5.62
N CYS A 109 9.14 22.01 6.06
CA CYS A 109 9.40 20.59 6.08
C CYS A 109 9.72 20.05 4.68
N LEU A 110 9.02 20.43 3.62
CA LEU A 110 9.26 19.95 2.25
C LEU A 110 10.53 20.52 1.63
N LEU A 111 10.93 21.73 2.06
CA LEU A 111 12.07 22.45 1.52
C LEU A 111 13.40 22.05 2.20
N GLU A 112 13.37 21.66 3.47
CA GLU A 112 14.56 21.21 4.21
C GLU A 112 14.77 19.69 4.09
N GLY A 113 15.85 19.25 3.45
CA GLY A 113 16.29 17.85 3.45
C GLY A 113 15.63 16.94 2.41
N SER A 114 15.49 17.40 1.16
CA SER A 114 14.87 16.65 0.05
C SER A 114 15.44 15.24 -0.16
N GLU A 115 16.76 15.06 -0.10
CA GLU A 115 17.40 13.74 -0.29
C GLU A 115 17.04 12.75 0.83
N GLY A 116 16.95 13.22 2.08
CA GLY A 116 16.56 12.37 3.21
C GLY A 116 15.11 11.92 3.12
N LYS A 117 14.23 12.80 2.65
CA LYS A 117 12.81 12.53 2.43
C LYS A 117 12.58 11.57 1.26
N GLU A 118 13.32 11.73 0.18
CA GLU A 118 13.22 10.83 -0.98
C GLU A 118 13.63 9.40 -0.60
N GLY A 119 14.70 9.23 0.18
CA GLY A 119 15.10 7.93 0.71
C GLY A 119 14.12 7.34 1.74
N GLU A 120 13.44 8.16 2.54
CA GLU A 120 12.35 7.71 3.43
C GLU A 120 11.15 7.21 2.61
N LEU A 121 10.72 8.00 1.62
CA LEU A 121 9.61 7.66 0.73
C LEU A 121 9.91 6.39 -0.07
N GLU A 122 11.12 6.23 -0.57
CA GLU A 122 11.55 5.00 -1.24
C GLU A 122 11.35 3.80 -0.33
N LYS A 123 11.97 3.78 0.85
CA LYS A 123 11.84 2.67 1.81
C LYS A 123 10.38 2.38 2.16
N MET A 124 9.58 3.42 2.34
CA MET A 124 8.17 3.27 2.66
C MET A 124 7.36 2.74 1.46
N ALA A 125 7.72 3.07 0.23
CA ALA A 125 7.09 2.52 -0.96
C ALA A 125 7.39 1.02 -1.13
N PHE A 126 8.63 0.57 -0.87
CA PHE A 126 8.94 -0.87 -0.84
C PHE A 126 8.13 -1.61 0.23
N PHE A 127 8.04 -1.01 1.42
CA PHE A 127 7.22 -1.53 2.50
C PHE A 127 5.73 -1.61 2.12
N ALA A 128 5.20 -0.56 1.50
CA ALA A 128 3.82 -0.47 1.04
C ALA A 128 3.50 -1.51 -0.04
N ALA A 129 4.36 -1.64 -1.06
CA ALA A 129 4.22 -2.63 -2.12
C ALA A 129 4.14 -4.05 -1.54
N ARG A 130 5.06 -4.41 -0.64
CA ARG A 130 5.04 -5.74 0.02
C ARG A 130 3.78 -5.95 0.85
N ALA A 131 3.38 -4.96 1.66
CA ALA A 131 2.17 -5.06 2.48
C ALA A 131 0.89 -5.19 1.63
N LEU A 132 0.81 -4.47 0.50
CA LEU A 132 -0.27 -4.64 -0.46
C LEU A 132 -0.34 -6.08 -0.98
N ARG A 133 0.78 -6.64 -1.46
CA ARG A 133 0.82 -8.04 -1.93
C ARG A 133 0.45 -9.03 -0.84
N ARG A 134 1.00 -8.87 0.37
CA ARG A 134 0.65 -9.70 1.53
C ARG A 134 -0.85 -9.65 1.84
N THR A 135 -1.50 -8.51 1.60
CA THR A 135 -2.93 -8.32 1.82
C THR A 135 -3.75 -9.00 0.73
N ILE A 136 -3.48 -8.70 -0.55
CA ILE A 136 -4.28 -9.24 -1.65
C ILE A 136 -4.08 -10.74 -1.85
N TYR A 137 -2.94 -11.31 -1.43
CA TYR A 137 -2.68 -12.75 -1.48
C TYR A 137 -2.88 -13.46 -0.14
N GLU A 138 -3.54 -12.82 0.83
CA GLU A 138 -3.74 -13.39 2.18
C GLU A 138 -4.56 -14.69 2.16
N ASN A 139 -5.49 -14.84 1.20
CA ASN A 139 -6.23 -16.07 0.95
C ASN A 139 -5.89 -16.68 -0.42
N PRO A 140 -4.77 -17.43 -0.54
CA PRO A 140 -4.33 -17.98 -1.83
C PRO A 140 -5.01 -19.30 -2.22
N TRP A 141 -5.92 -19.81 -1.38
CA TRP A 141 -6.62 -21.09 -1.54
C TRP A 141 -8.11 -20.86 -1.72
N ILE A 142 -8.48 -20.34 -2.89
CA ILE A 142 -9.86 -20.40 -3.40
C ILE A 142 -10.00 -21.65 -4.26
#